data_AF-A0A0C9WJ01-F1
#
_entry.id   AF-A0A0C9WJ01-F1
#
_cell.length_a   1.000
_cell.length_b   1.000
_cell.length_c   1.000
_cell.angle_alpha   90.00
_cell.angle_beta   90.00
_cell.angle_gamma   90.00
#
_symmetry.space_group_name_H-M   'P 1'
#
loop_
_entity.id
_entity.type
_entity.pdbx_description
1 polymer ?
#
loop_
_entity_poly.entity_id
_entity_poly.type
_entity_poly.pdbx_seq_one_letter_code
_entity_poly.pdbx_strand_id
1 'polypeptide(L)'
;MFHFKLQHVQGKTFGADGLSHQDAQPGDEIFSNSEEHEDEPIGPLEVLPDPDDGDPPLDFESFKDQIDSRGGYVQQLALDISDFQDELDREIALNENIAKTVKERIDKDPDHKESSKEQKDFLQTFLLSTLIPGLETRYDEQKEEQPYQETHRSFIGQSQDEFLPLVRGWLKNPVKIEEYSDKKYCAFERFAKSFFLDKDDRLYRRSIDSRHKLVVDKTH
;
A
#
# COMPACT_ATOMS: atom_id res chain seq x y z
N MET A 1 -29.45 38.46 1.47
CA MET A 1 -28.17 37.73 1.68
C MET A 1 -28.32 37.14 3.06
N PHE A 2 -28.52 35.83 3.20
CA PHE A 2 -29.07 35.27 4.44
C PHE A 2 -28.11 35.40 5.62
N HIS A 3 -28.63 35.87 6.76
CA HIS A 3 -27.92 35.94 8.03
C HIS A 3 -28.49 34.91 9.00
N PHE A 4 -27.69 33.91 9.37
CA PHE A 4 -28.02 32.97 10.42
C PHE A 4 -27.12 33.19 11.64
N LYS A 5 -27.70 33.08 12.83
CA LYS A 5 -26.96 33.11 14.09
C LYS A 5 -26.84 31.69 14.59
N LEU A 6 -25.66 31.09 14.39
CA LEU A 6 -25.34 29.78 14.94
C LEU A 6 -25.26 29.88 16.47
N GLN A 7 -26.18 29.20 17.15
CA GLN A 7 -26.15 29.02 18.59
C GLN A 7 -25.53 27.64 18.88
N HIS A 8 -24.29 27.63 19.35
CA HIS A 8 -23.62 26.38 19.71
C HIS A 8 -24.16 25.89 21.05
N VAL A 9 -24.93 24.79 21.02
CA VAL A 9 -25.26 24.02 22.21
C VAL A 9 -24.14 22.99 22.41
N GLN A 10 -23.48 23.01 23.56
CA GLN A 10 -22.51 21.96 23.89
C GLN A 10 -23.24 20.62 23.92
N GLY A 11 -22.87 19.70 23.00
CA GLY A 11 -23.34 18.32 23.08
C GLY A 11 -22.89 17.71 24.40
N LYS A 12 -23.83 17.19 25.21
CA LYS A 12 -23.48 16.27 26.28
C LYS A 12 -22.89 15.02 25.62
N THR A 13 -21.75 14.58 26.14
CA THR A 13 -21.02 13.41 25.66
C THR A 13 -21.96 12.21 25.52
N PHE A 14 -22.25 11.81 24.28
CA PHE A 14 -22.87 10.52 24.02
C PHE A 14 -21.92 9.43 24.51
N GLY A 15 -22.41 8.51 25.35
CA GLY A 15 -21.70 7.27 25.63
C GLY A 15 -21.48 6.50 24.32
N ALA A 16 -20.49 5.62 24.28
CA ALA A 16 -20.09 4.84 23.10
C ALA A 16 -21.11 3.73 22.73
N ASP A 17 -22.41 4.05 22.70
CA ASP A 17 -23.50 3.13 22.40
C ASP A 17 -24.33 3.59 21.19
N GLY A 18 -23.64 4.10 20.17
CA GLY A 18 -24.22 4.39 18.85
C GLY A 18 -24.46 3.13 18.02
N LEU A 19 -24.79 1.99 18.64
CA LEU A 19 -25.02 0.71 17.96
C LEU A 19 -26.42 0.19 18.30
N SER A 20 -27.31 0.26 17.29
CA SER A 20 -28.53 -0.55 17.12
C SER A 20 -29.21 -1.05 18.41
N HIS A 21 -30.18 -0.29 18.92
CA HIS A 21 -31.17 -0.86 19.81
C HIS A 21 -31.98 -1.92 19.05
N GLN A 22 -31.96 -3.15 19.54
CA GLN A 22 -32.82 -4.22 19.05
C GLN A 22 -34.26 -3.99 19.53
N ASP A 23 -35.27 -4.26 18.68
CA ASP A 23 -36.67 -4.22 19.07
C ASP A 23 -36.95 -5.22 20.22
N ALA A 24 -37.60 -4.74 21.30
CA ALA A 24 -37.88 -5.53 22.49
C ALA A 24 -38.68 -6.82 22.16
N GLN A 25 -38.18 -7.96 22.64
CA GLN A 25 -38.80 -9.28 22.48
C GLN A 25 -39.60 -9.67 23.75
N PRO A 26 -40.64 -10.51 23.61
CA PRO A 26 -41.39 -10.99 24.75
C PRO A 26 -40.51 -11.83 25.69
N GLY A 27 -40.19 -11.27 26.86
CA GLY A 27 -39.33 -11.89 27.87
C GLY A 27 -38.13 -11.03 28.28
N ASP A 28 -37.87 -9.92 27.59
CA ASP A 28 -36.78 -9.02 27.92
C ASP A 28 -36.98 -8.33 29.28
N GLU A 29 -35.91 -8.24 30.05
CA GLU A 29 -35.91 -7.56 31.34
C GLU A 29 -36.02 -6.04 31.11
N ILE A 30 -37.14 -5.45 31.55
CA ILE A 30 -37.36 -4.00 31.46
C ILE A 30 -36.55 -3.34 32.58
N PHE A 31 -35.41 -2.75 32.23
CA PHE A 31 -34.68 -1.89 33.13
C PHE A 31 -35.30 -0.49 33.10
N SER A 32 -35.72 0.03 34.26
CA SER A 32 -36.12 1.43 34.37
C SER A 32 -34.89 2.32 34.17
N ASN A 33 -34.70 2.83 32.96
CA ASN A 33 -33.64 3.78 32.66
C ASN A 33 -33.96 5.09 33.39
N SER A 34 -33.17 5.45 34.41
CA SER A 34 -33.42 6.66 35.22
C SER A 34 -32.97 7.95 34.53
N GLU A 35 -32.34 7.84 33.35
CA GLU A 35 -31.76 8.96 32.59
C GLU A 35 -32.16 8.88 31.11
N GLU A 36 -33.39 8.45 30.81
CA GLU A 36 -33.99 8.77 29.51
C GLU A 36 -34.31 10.27 29.54
N HIS A 37 -33.31 11.08 29.18
CA HIS A 37 -33.51 12.49 28.95
C HIS A 37 -34.33 12.61 27.68
N GLU A 38 -35.64 12.78 27.84
CA GLU A 38 -36.46 13.37 26.78
C GLU A 38 -35.80 14.71 26.44
N ASP A 39 -35.16 14.80 25.27
CA ASP A 39 -34.72 16.08 24.74
C ASP A 39 -35.96 16.99 24.71
N GLU A 40 -35.94 18.06 25.51
CA GLU A 40 -37.00 19.06 25.43
C GLU A 40 -37.11 19.48 23.96
N PRO A 41 -38.30 19.39 23.34
CA PRO A 41 -38.44 19.68 21.93
C PRO A 41 -37.91 21.08 21.69
N ILE A 42 -36.80 21.17 20.96
CA ILE A 42 -36.24 22.45 20.54
C ILE A 42 -37.38 23.16 19.80
N GLY A 43 -37.82 24.28 20.36
CA GLY A 43 -38.92 25.05 19.80
C GLY A 43 -38.64 25.41 18.33
N PRO A 44 -39.68 25.86 17.59
CA PRO A 44 -39.53 26.22 16.19
C PRO A 44 -38.35 27.16 15.99
N LEU A 45 -37.45 26.82 15.05
CA LEU A 45 -36.28 27.62 14.74
C LEU A 45 -36.72 29.05 14.38
N GLU A 46 -36.31 30.04 15.18
CA GLU A 46 -36.63 31.44 14.90
C GLU A 46 -35.79 31.95 13.72
N VAL A 47 -36.41 32.02 12.54
CA VAL A 47 -35.82 32.65 11.36
C VAL A 47 -36.09 34.15 11.44
N LEU A 48 -35.04 34.93 11.69
CA LEU A 48 -35.14 36.39 11.68
C LEU A 48 -35.25 36.89 10.22
N PRO A 49 -36.16 37.83 9.92
CA PRO A 49 -36.22 38.46 8.61
C PRO A 49 -34.90 39.20 8.31
N ASP A 50 -34.52 39.25 7.04
CA ASP A 50 -33.35 40.02 6.59
C ASP A 50 -33.52 41.48 7.04
N PRO A 51 -32.48 42.16 7.57
CA PRO A 51 -32.59 43.50 8.15
C PRO A 51 -32.92 44.62 7.15
N ASP A 52 -33.15 44.29 5.88
CA ASP A 52 -33.27 45.20 4.73
C ASP A 52 -34.65 45.08 4.03
N ASP A 53 -35.70 44.69 4.77
CA ASP A 53 -37.08 44.51 4.29
C ASP A 53 -37.20 43.56 3.07
N GLY A 54 -36.42 42.47 3.08
CA GLY A 54 -36.54 41.40 2.08
C GLY A 54 -37.83 40.59 2.25
N ASP A 55 -38.37 40.08 1.14
CA ASP A 55 -39.51 39.17 1.17
C ASP A 55 -39.28 38.01 2.16
N PRO A 56 -40.29 37.62 2.95
CA PRO A 56 -40.16 36.53 3.91
C PRO A 56 -39.76 35.24 3.19
N PRO A 57 -38.99 34.34 3.85
CA PRO A 57 -38.64 33.05 3.28
C PRO A 57 -39.89 32.29 2.83
N LEU A 58 -39.76 31.56 1.73
CA LEU A 58 -40.79 30.64 1.27
C LEU A 58 -41.10 29.61 2.37
N ASP A 59 -42.37 29.29 2.55
CA ASP A 59 -42.80 28.24 3.49
C ASP A 59 -42.24 26.88 3.06
N PHE A 60 -41.88 26.03 4.02
CA PHE A 60 -41.25 24.74 3.75
C PHE A 60 -42.07 23.87 2.80
N GLU A 61 -43.40 23.81 3.01
CA GLU A 61 -44.30 23.00 2.18
C GLU A 61 -44.36 23.49 0.72
N SER A 62 -43.97 24.73 0.42
CA SER A 62 -44.01 25.28 -0.94
C SER A 62 -42.87 24.79 -1.84
N PHE A 63 -41.75 24.36 -1.27
CA PHE A 63 -40.57 23.92 -2.03
C PHE A 63 -40.08 22.52 -1.66
N LYS A 64 -40.75 21.82 -0.74
CA LYS A 64 -40.40 20.46 -0.30
C LYS A 64 -40.19 19.48 -1.46
N ASP A 65 -41.07 19.50 -2.45
CA ASP A 65 -41.00 18.61 -3.63
C ASP A 65 -39.92 19.04 -4.65
N GLN A 66 -39.36 20.24 -4.49
CA GLN A 66 -38.24 20.74 -5.29
C GLN A 66 -36.88 20.30 -4.70
N ILE A 67 -36.87 19.82 -3.46
CA ILE A 67 -35.68 19.29 -2.81
C ILE A 67 -35.41 17.89 -3.39
N ASP A 68 -34.49 17.79 -4.34
CA ASP A 68 -34.00 16.51 -4.83
C ASP A 68 -33.12 15.84 -3.76
N SER A 69 -33.70 14.89 -3.02
CA SER A 69 -33.01 14.08 -2.03
C SER A 69 -32.21 12.91 -2.62
N ARG A 70 -32.35 12.64 -3.92
CA ARG A 70 -31.63 11.56 -4.61
C ARG A 70 -30.28 12.04 -5.15
N GLY A 71 -30.18 13.33 -5.48
CA GLY A 71 -28.96 13.99 -5.94
C GLY A 71 -28.20 14.65 -4.79
N GLY A 72 -27.82 13.88 -3.76
CA GLY A 72 -27.06 14.38 -2.61
C GLY A 72 -25.93 15.36 -3.02
N TYR A 73 -25.78 16.44 -2.25
CA TYR A 73 -25.04 17.66 -2.62
C TYR A 73 -23.57 17.50 -3.04
N VAL A 74 -22.94 16.34 -2.88
CA VAL A 74 -21.54 16.11 -3.29
C VAL A 74 -21.33 14.63 -3.63
N GLN A 75 -21.94 14.15 -4.71
CA GLN A 75 -21.50 12.92 -5.39
C GLN A 75 -21.94 13.02 -6.85
N GLN A 76 -21.15 13.72 -7.66
CA GLN A 76 -21.18 13.44 -9.09
C GLN A 76 -20.80 11.97 -9.23
N LEU A 77 -21.74 11.15 -9.68
CA LEU A 77 -21.44 9.76 -10.03
C LEU A 77 -20.39 9.82 -11.13
N ALA A 78 -19.20 9.27 -10.86
CA ALA A 78 -18.17 9.15 -11.88
C ALA A 78 -18.74 8.37 -13.07
N LEU A 79 -18.75 8.99 -14.24
CA LEU A 79 -19.25 8.40 -15.47
C LEU A 79 -18.12 7.70 -16.22
N ASP A 80 -16.89 8.18 -16.06
CA ASP A 80 -15.71 7.62 -16.68
C ASP A 80 -14.48 7.68 -15.76
N ILE A 81 -13.45 6.89 -16.08
CA ILE A 81 -12.20 6.84 -15.34
C ILE A 81 -11.48 8.20 -15.38
N SER A 82 -11.69 9.01 -16.42
CA SER A 82 -11.14 10.36 -16.52
C SER A 82 -11.59 11.30 -15.41
N ASP A 83 -12.74 11.05 -14.79
CA ASP A 83 -13.29 11.88 -13.71
C ASP A 83 -12.39 11.82 -12.45
N PHE A 84 -11.53 10.81 -12.34
CA PHE A 84 -10.58 10.64 -11.24
C PHE A 84 -9.21 11.27 -11.52
N GLN A 85 -8.98 11.89 -12.67
CA GLN A 85 -7.66 12.40 -13.03
C GLN A 85 -7.16 13.47 -12.05
N ASP A 86 -8.05 14.37 -11.63
CA ASP A 86 -7.72 15.40 -10.63
C ASP A 86 -7.42 14.81 -9.25
N GLU A 87 -8.10 13.73 -8.87
CA GLU A 87 -7.85 13.03 -7.60
C GLU A 87 -6.52 12.27 -7.66
N LEU A 88 -6.25 11.62 -8.80
CA LEU A 88 -5.00 10.94 -9.06
C LEU A 88 -3.81 11.91 -9.02
N ASP A 89 -3.90 13.07 -9.68
CA ASP A 89 -2.84 14.07 -9.70
C ASP A 89 -2.58 14.65 -8.29
N ARG A 90 -3.65 14.88 -7.51
CA ARG A 90 -3.52 15.28 -6.10
C ARG A 90 -2.82 14.22 -5.26
N GLU A 91 -3.18 12.96 -5.43
CA GLU A 91 -2.62 11.86 -4.65
C GLU A 91 -1.16 11.59 -5.03
N ILE A 92 -0.80 11.72 -6.31
CA ILE A 92 0.59 11.68 -6.77
C ILE A 92 1.41 12.79 -6.10
N ALA A 93 0.91 14.04 -6.16
CA ALA A 93 1.60 15.18 -5.54
C ALA A 93 1.74 15.02 -4.02
N LEU A 94 0.72 14.48 -3.35
CA LEU A 94 0.74 14.21 -1.91
C LEU A 94 1.79 13.15 -1.58
N ASN A 95 1.82 12.04 -2.31
CA ASN A 95 2.81 10.97 -2.13
C ASN A 95 4.24 11.45 -2.36
N GLU A 96 4.48 12.26 -3.40
CA GLU A 96 5.80 12.87 -3.64
C GLU A 96 6.24 13.77 -2.48
N ASN A 97 5.31 14.56 -1.93
CA ASN A 97 5.59 15.43 -0.79
C ASN A 97 5.88 14.64 0.49
N ILE A 98 5.14 13.55 0.74
CA ILE A 98 5.44 12.62 1.83
C ILE A 98 6.84 12.02 1.65
N ALA A 99 7.17 11.55 0.44
CA ALA A 99 8.47 10.96 0.18
C ALA A 99 9.62 11.96 0.42
N LYS A 100 9.47 13.21 -0.05
CA LYS A 100 10.45 14.29 0.19
C LYS A 100 10.63 14.56 1.68
N THR A 101 9.54 14.73 2.43
CA THR A 101 9.60 15.03 3.87
C THR A 101 10.21 13.90 4.70
N VAL A 102 9.89 12.64 4.37
CA VAL A 102 10.49 11.47 5.03
C VAL A 102 11.99 11.41 4.74
N LYS A 103 12.40 11.63 3.49
CA LYS A 103 13.81 11.65 3.09
C LYS A 103 14.60 12.74 3.82
N GLU A 104 14.06 13.95 3.88
CA GLU A 104 14.68 15.06 4.64
C GLU A 104 14.85 14.74 6.13
N ARG A 105 13.90 14.02 6.74
CA ARG A 105 14.02 13.60 8.15
C ARG A 105 15.14 12.58 8.34
N ILE A 106 15.29 11.64 7.41
CA ILE A 106 16.39 10.67 7.45
C ILE A 106 17.73 11.39 7.30
N ASP A 107 17.84 12.33 6.36
CA ASP A 107 19.09 13.03 6.05
C ASP A 107 19.52 14.01 7.18
N LYS A 108 18.57 14.64 7.88
CA LYS A 108 18.85 15.61 8.96
C LYS A 108 19.37 14.99 10.26
N ASP A 109 19.13 13.69 10.47
CA ASP A 109 19.62 12.96 11.63
C ASP A 109 20.52 11.81 11.16
N PRO A 110 21.81 12.03 10.84
CA PRO A 110 22.70 10.92 10.49
C PRO A 110 23.11 10.08 11.71
N ASP A 111 23.12 10.68 12.91
CA ASP A 111 23.69 10.10 14.13
C ASP A 111 22.67 9.29 14.98
N HIS A 112 21.40 9.20 14.55
CA HIS A 112 20.32 8.53 15.32
C HIS A 112 20.03 9.19 16.67
N LYS A 113 20.17 10.52 16.75
CA LYS A 113 19.90 11.28 17.96
C LYS A 113 18.41 11.52 18.18
N GLU A 114 17.65 11.68 17.11
CA GLU A 114 16.21 11.96 17.16
C GLU A 114 15.37 10.72 16.85
N SER A 115 15.83 9.89 15.92
CA SER A 115 15.10 8.66 15.52
C SER A 115 15.97 7.43 15.74
N SER A 116 15.39 6.38 16.32
CA SER A 116 16.07 5.10 16.50
C SER A 116 16.48 4.50 15.16
N LYS A 117 17.46 3.59 15.17
CA LYS A 117 17.89 2.88 13.97
C LYS A 117 16.73 2.12 13.30
N GLU A 118 15.92 1.42 14.11
CA GLU A 118 14.75 0.67 13.63
C GLU A 118 13.70 1.58 12.99
N GLN A 119 13.50 2.77 13.55
CA GLN A 119 12.59 3.76 12.99
C GLN A 119 13.06 4.26 11.62
N LYS A 120 14.37 4.46 11.43
CA LYS A 120 14.91 4.85 10.12
C LYS A 120 14.88 3.73 9.11
N ASP A 121 15.19 2.50 9.52
CA ASP A 121 15.05 1.32 8.66
C ASP A 121 13.58 1.16 8.21
N PHE A 122 12.62 1.42 9.11
CA PHE A 122 11.20 1.46 8.76
C PHE A 122 10.86 2.61 7.79
N LEU A 123 11.31 3.84 8.04
CA LEU A 123 11.05 4.97 7.12
C LEU A 123 11.69 4.75 5.75
N GLN A 124 12.87 4.13 5.70
CA GLN A 124 13.57 3.81 4.46
C GLN A 124 12.85 2.69 3.68
N THR A 125 12.35 1.66 4.36
CA THR A 125 11.52 0.63 3.74
C THR A 125 10.16 1.18 3.29
N PHE A 126 9.55 2.08 4.06
CA PHE A 126 8.32 2.79 3.67
C PHE A 126 8.52 3.60 2.38
N LEU A 127 9.62 4.37 2.27
CA LEU A 127 9.99 5.07 1.04
C LEU A 127 10.14 4.13 -0.16
N LEU A 128 10.81 2.99 0.02
CA LEU A 128 11.00 2.02 -1.05
C LEU A 128 9.69 1.32 -1.45
N SER A 129 8.74 1.15 -0.51
CA SER A 129 7.46 0.48 -0.75
C SER A 129 6.39 1.37 -1.38
N THR A 130 6.40 2.66 -1.06
CA THR A 130 5.48 3.68 -1.63
C THR A 130 5.86 4.01 -3.07
N LEU A 131 7.13 3.83 -3.43
CA LEU A 131 7.61 3.82 -4.79
C LEU A 131 7.30 2.46 -5.45
N ILE A 132 6.01 2.19 -5.73
CA ILE A 132 5.69 1.14 -6.71
C ILE A 132 6.39 1.56 -8.00
N PRO A 133 7.32 0.76 -8.57
CA PRO A 133 7.91 1.10 -9.85
C PRO A 133 6.77 1.26 -10.85
N GLY A 134 6.65 2.46 -11.42
CA GLY A 134 5.61 2.76 -12.41
C GLY A 134 5.63 1.70 -13.51
N LEU A 135 4.47 1.37 -14.07
CA LEU A 135 4.36 0.34 -15.11
C LEU A 135 5.35 0.56 -16.26
N GLU A 136 5.62 1.83 -16.58
CA GLU A 136 6.62 2.26 -17.57
C GLU A 136 8.05 1.81 -17.23
N THR A 137 8.44 1.83 -15.95
CA THR A 137 9.79 1.48 -15.48
C THR A 137 10.02 -0.01 -15.22
N ARG A 138 8.95 -0.83 -15.20
CA ARG A 138 9.06 -2.28 -15.00
C ARG A 138 9.58 -3.02 -16.23
N TYR A 139 9.33 -2.47 -17.42
CA TYR A 139 9.64 -3.08 -18.71
C TYR A 139 10.46 -2.14 -19.60
N ASP A 140 11.22 -1.24 -18.99
CA ASP A 140 12.07 -0.32 -19.73
C ASP A 140 13.24 -1.10 -20.36
N GLU A 141 13.12 -1.39 -21.67
CA GLU A 141 14.13 -2.11 -22.46
C GLU A 141 15.47 -1.36 -22.52
N GLN A 142 15.48 -0.05 -22.21
CA GLN A 142 16.69 0.77 -22.17
C GLN A 142 17.32 0.84 -20.78
N LYS A 143 16.70 0.23 -19.76
CA LYS A 143 17.26 0.18 -18.42
C LYS A 143 18.50 -0.71 -18.44
N GLU A 144 19.67 -0.10 -18.30
CA GLU A 144 20.91 -0.83 -18.05
C GLU A 144 20.70 -1.72 -16.82
N GLU A 145 20.73 -3.04 -17.03
CA GLU A 145 20.68 -4.01 -15.94
C GLU A 145 21.84 -3.71 -15.00
N GLN A 146 21.53 -3.55 -13.70
CA GLN A 146 22.56 -3.19 -12.74
C GLN A 146 23.63 -4.27 -12.72
N PRO A 147 24.93 -3.91 -12.80
CA PRO A 147 26.00 -4.87 -12.85
C PRO A 147 25.97 -5.79 -11.63
N TYR A 148 26.20 -7.08 -11.86
CA TYR A 148 26.20 -8.10 -10.82
C TYR A 148 27.13 -7.70 -9.65
N GLN A 149 26.57 -7.33 -8.51
CA GLN A 149 27.37 -6.85 -7.38
C GLN A 149 27.99 -8.03 -6.61
N GLU A 150 29.22 -8.40 -6.97
CA GLU A 150 29.95 -9.54 -6.40
C GLU A 150 30.19 -9.45 -4.89
N THR A 151 30.20 -8.24 -4.34
CA THR A 151 30.44 -7.97 -2.90
C THR A 151 29.35 -8.52 -1.99
N HIS A 152 28.12 -8.68 -2.49
CA HIS A 152 27.01 -9.23 -1.72
C HIS A 152 27.04 -10.76 -1.63
N ARG A 153 27.92 -11.41 -2.41
CA ARG A 153 28.01 -12.86 -2.47
C ARG A 153 28.97 -13.38 -1.42
N SER A 154 28.56 -14.43 -0.70
CA SER A 154 29.45 -15.09 0.26
C SER A 154 30.65 -15.72 -0.43
N PHE A 155 31.78 -15.85 0.28
CA PHE A 155 32.99 -16.52 -0.21
C PHE A 155 32.71 -17.93 -0.77
N ILE A 156 31.83 -18.68 -0.11
CA ILE A 156 31.38 -20.00 -0.58
C ILE A 156 30.56 -19.87 -1.88
N GLY A 157 29.73 -18.84 -1.99
CA GLY A 157 28.96 -18.56 -3.20
C GLY A 157 29.83 -18.19 -4.40
N GLN A 158 30.91 -17.44 -4.18
CA GLN A 158 31.88 -17.04 -5.22
C GLN A 158 32.65 -18.25 -5.74
N SER A 159 33.16 -19.11 -4.85
CA SER A 159 33.82 -20.35 -5.27
C SER A 159 32.89 -21.29 -6.03
N GLN A 160 31.60 -21.34 -5.69
CA GLN A 160 30.60 -22.10 -6.47
C GLN A 160 30.40 -21.55 -7.89
N ASP A 161 30.48 -20.23 -8.09
CA ASP A 161 30.34 -19.62 -9.42
C ASP A 161 31.43 -20.05 -10.39
N GLU A 162 32.66 -20.23 -9.90
CA GLU A 162 33.78 -20.68 -10.72
C GLU A 162 33.52 -22.06 -11.35
N PHE A 163 32.70 -22.89 -10.70
CA PHE A 163 32.35 -24.22 -11.21
C PHE A 163 31.17 -24.21 -12.19
N LEU A 164 30.36 -23.15 -12.26
CA LEU A 164 29.15 -23.13 -13.09
C LEU A 164 29.41 -23.35 -14.59
N PRO A 165 30.45 -22.75 -15.21
CA PRO A 165 30.78 -23.02 -16.61
C PRO A 165 31.13 -24.49 -16.86
N LEU A 166 31.86 -25.11 -15.92
CA LEU A 166 32.23 -26.53 -15.98
C LEU A 166 30.99 -27.42 -15.84
N VAL A 167 30.07 -27.09 -14.93
CA VAL A 167 28.80 -27.79 -14.76
C VAL A 167 27.97 -27.71 -16.05
N ARG A 168 27.89 -26.54 -16.70
CA ARG A 168 27.16 -26.37 -17.96
C ARG A 168 27.75 -27.23 -19.08
N GLY A 169 29.08 -27.27 -19.20
CA GLY A 169 29.78 -28.13 -20.16
C GLY A 169 29.53 -29.62 -19.89
N TRP A 170 29.61 -30.03 -18.62
CA TRP A 170 29.39 -31.41 -18.21
C TRP A 170 27.93 -31.89 -18.37
N LEU A 171 26.95 -31.01 -18.12
CA LEU A 171 25.53 -31.33 -18.34
C LEU A 171 25.20 -31.51 -19.82
N LYS A 172 25.91 -30.82 -20.72
CA LYS A 172 25.80 -31.02 -22.18
C LYS A 172 26.48 -32.33 -22.61
N ASN A 173 27.70 -32.55 -22.13
CA ASN A 173 28.52 -33.72 -22.46
C ASN A 173 29.16 -34.29 -21.18
N PRO A 174 28.60 -35.36 -20.58
CA PRO A 174 29.10 -35.91 -19.33
C PRO A 174 30.38 -36.73 -19.55
N VAL A 175 31.49 -36.03 -19.77
CA VAL A 175 32.83 -36.60 -19.92
C VAL A 175 33.63 -36.34 -18.64
N LYS A 176 34.50 -37.29 -18.28
CA LYS A 176 35.40 -37.12 -17.14
C LYS A 176 36.41 -36.01 -17.43
N ILE A 177 36.55 -35.07 -16.51
CA ILE A 177 37.54 -33.98 -16.61
C ILE A 177 38.90 -34.56 -16.21
N GLU A 178 39.85 -34.62 -17.14
CA GLU A 178 41.16 -35.28 -16.95
C GLU A 178 42.01 -34.66 -15.83
N GLU A 179 41.84 -33.36 -15.58
CA GLU A 179 42.57 -32.62 -14.54
C GLU A 179 42.12 -32.97 -13.11
N TYR A 180 40.97 -33.63 -12.95
CA TYR A 180 40.39 -33.94 -11.65
C TYR A 180 40.84 -35.32 -11.15
N SER A 181 41.46 -35.35 -9.97
CA SER A 181 41.61 -36.58 -9.19
C SER A 181 40.23 -37.21 -8.91
N ASP A 182 40.15 -38.54 -8.86
CA ASP A 182 38.89 -39.28 -8.69
C ASP A 182 38.02 -38.79 -7.51
N LYS A 183 38.66 -38.40 -6.40
CA LYS A 183 37.96 -37.82 -5.24
C LYS A 183 37.30 -36.48 -5.56
N LYS A 184 38.02 -35.61 -6.29
CA LYS A 184 37.52 -34.30 -6.70
C LYS A 184 36.43 -34.44 -7.76
N TYR A 185 36.58 -35.38 -8.69
CA TYR A 185 35.58 -35.67 -9.70
C TYR A 185 34.26 -36.17 -9.08
N CYS A 186 34.32 -37.08 -8.10
CA CYS A 186 33.13 -37.55 -7.38
C CYS A 186 32.40 -36.41 -6.63
N ALA A 187 33.14 -35.49 -6.02
CA ALA A 187 32.56 -34.30 -5.39
C ALA A 187 31.91 -33.36 -6.43
N PHE A 188 32.57 -33.13 -7.56
CA PHE A 188 32.04 -32.35 -8.67
C PHE A 188 30.77 -32.98 -9.27
N GLU A 189 30.76 -34.29 -9.51
CA GLU A 189 29.60 -35.00 -10.05
C GLU A 189 28.38 -34.87 -9.12
N ARG A 190 28.59 -34.99 -7.80
CA ARG A 190 27.53 -34.78 -6.80
C ARG A 190 27.01 -33.35 -6.84
N PHE A 191 27.90 -32.37 -7.03
CA PHE A 191 27.53 -30.96 -7.16
C PHE A 191 26.75 -30.70 -8.46
N ALA A 192 27.26 -31.16 -9.61
CA ALA A 192 26.66 -30.97 -10.92
C ALA A 192 25.26 -31.60 -11.03
N LYS A 193 25.02 -32.75 -10.38
CA LYS A 193 23.69 -33.40 -10.30
C LYS A 193 22.61 -32.54 -9.63
N SER A 194 23.00 -31.53 -8.84
CA SER A 194 22.04 -30.58 -8.28
C SER A 194 21.53 -29.56 -9.29
N PHE A 195 22.02 -29.58 -10.54
CA PHE A 195 21.62 -28.68 -11.60
C PHE A 195 21.00 -29.44 -12.80
N PHE A 196 20.34 -28.69 -13.68
CA PHE A 196 19.89 -29.17 -14.99
C PHE A 196 19.80 -27.98 -15.96
N LEU A 197 19.82 -28.29 -17.26
CA LEU A 197 19.62 -27.31 -18.33
C LEU A 197 18.21 -27.40 -18.87
N ASP A 198 17.63 -26.26 -19.21
CA ASP A 198 16.38 -26.17 -19.96
C ASP A 198 16.65 -26.13 -21.49
N LYS A 199 15.58 -26.11 -22.30
CA LYS A 199 15.64 -26.06 -23.77
C LYS A 199 16.41 -24.85 -24.31
N ASP A 200 16.38 -23.73 -23.58
CA ASP A 200 17.07 -22.49 -23.93
C ASP A 200 18.50 -22.44 -23.36
N ASP A 201 19.10 -23.58 -23.03
CA ASP A 201 20.41 -23.70 -22.38
C ASP A 201 20.51 -22.96 -21.02
N ARG A 202 19.38 -22.58 -20.41
CA ARG A 202 19.32 -21.91 -19.10
C ARG A 202 19.64 -22.88 -17.99
N LEU A 203 20.48 -22.46 -17.04
CA LEU A 203 20.93 -23.30 -15.93
C LEU A 203 20.00 -23.13 -14.72
N TYR A 204 19.45 -24.25 -14.25
CA TYR A 204 18.60 -24.27 -13.07
C TYR A 204 19.20 -25.13 -11.98
N ARG A 205 19.11 -24.66 -10.73
CA ARG A 205 19.40 -25.45 -9.54
C ARG A 205 18.13 -26.16 -9.07
N ARG A 206 18.23 -27.48 -8.90
CA ARG A 206 17.18 -28.33 -8.33
C ARG A 206 16.89 -27.88 -6.90
N SER A 207 15.61 -27.81 -6.58
CA SER A 207 15.11 -27.52 -5.24
C SER A 207 13.97 -28.48 -4.93
N ILE A 208 13.58 -28.51 -3.67
CA ILE A 208 12.45 -29.30 -3.18
C ILE A 208 11.16 -28.64 -3.70
N ASP A 209 10.09 -29.43 -3.89
CA ASP A 209 8.76 -28.98 -4.33
C ASP A 209 8.69 -28.32 -5.72
N SER A 210 9.53 -28.75 -6.68
CA SER A 210 9.56 -28.24 -8.06
C SER A 210 9.83 -26.72 -8.18
N ARG A 211 10.29 -26.07 -7.11
CA ARG A 211 10.68 -24.65 -7.08
C ARG A 211 12.13 -24.47 -7.53
N HIS A 212 12.42 -24.87 -8.76
CA HIS A 212 13.76 -24.77 -9.32
C HIS A 212 14.21 -23.31 -9.39
N LYS A 213 15.45 -23.04 -9.01
CA LYS A 213 16.00 -21.68 -8.97
C LYS A 213 16.82 -21.43 -10.23
N LEU A 214 16.51 -20.38 -10.97
CA LEU A 214 17.31 -19.93 -12.10
C LEU A 214 18.68 -19.46 -11.59
N VAL A 215 19.74 -19.92 -12.23
CA VAL A 215 21.09 -19.42 -12.01
C VAL A 215 21.34 -18.30 -13.02
N VAL A 216 21.63 -17.10 -12.51
CA VAL A 216 21.89 -15.90 -13.33
C VAL A 216 23.39 -15.77 -13.53
N ASP A 217 23.81 -15.59 -14.78
CA ASP A 217 25.22 -15.41 -15.12
C ASP A 217 25.72 -14.02 -14.70
N LYS A 218 27.02 -13.87 -14.45
CA LYS A 218 27.61 -12.57 -14.07
C LYS A 218 27.49 -11.51 -15.16
N THR A 219 27.47 -11.96 -16.42
CA THR A 219 27.19 -11.17 -17.63
C THR A 219 25.78 -11.56 -18.08
N HIS A 220 24.77 -10.98 -17.45
CA HIS A 220 23.39 -11.03 -17.94
C HIS A 220 23.14 -9.82 -18.84
#